data_AF-A0A951YCF8-F1
#
_entry.id   AF-A0A951YCF8-F1
#
_cell.length_a   1.000
_cell.length_b   1.000
_cell.length_c   1.000
_cell.angle_alpha   90.00
_cell.angle_beta   90.00
_cell.angle_gamma   90.00
#
_symmetry.space_group_name_H-M   'P 1'
#
loop_
_entity.id
_entity.type
_entity.pdbx_description
1 polymer ?
#
loop_
_entity_poly.entity_id
_entity_poly.type
_entity_poly.pdbx_seq_one_letter_code
_entity_poly.pdbx_strand_id
1 'polypeptide(L)'
;MAYRLFLKCLLFSLLFVVNAQAQEDENQQVITGAENMEKYLPMLEGKRVALLINQTSVVGPKKVLLPDTLLNRGVNVVKIFAPEHGFRGKAEAGEKVSDEKDSKTGLPIISLYGSTKKPTEAHLADVDVLIY
;
A
#
# COMPACT_ATOMS: atom_id res chain seq x y z
N MET A 1 -40.22 -36.33 -40.87
CA MET A 1 -38.74 -36.18 -40.70
C MET A 1 -38.31 -34.89 -39.98
N ALA A 2 -39.10 -33.81 -39.98
CA ALA A 2 -38.73 -32.53 -39.37
C ALA A 2 -38.50 -32.54 -37.84
N TYR A 3 -39.30 -33.28 -37.07
CA TYR A 3 -39.18 -33.33 -35.59
C TYR A 3 -37.89 -34.00 -35.08
N ARG A 4 -37.35 -34.98 -35.82
CA ARG A 4 -36.08 -35.67 -35.47
C ARG A 4 -34.86 -34.78 -35.67
N LEU A 5 -34.96 -33.78 -36.56
CA LEU A 5 -33.92 -32.78 -36.79
C LEU A 5 -33.96 -31.69 -35.72
N PHE A 6 -35.17 -31.27 -35.33
CA PHE A 6 -35.40 -30.27 -34.29
C PHE A 6 -34.94 -30.75 -32.90
N LEU A 7 -35.20 -32.01 -32.55
CA LEU A 7 -34.79 -32.59 -31.27
C LEU A 7 -33.27 -32.78 -31.15
N LYS A 8 -32.57 -33.01 -32.27
CA LYS A 8 -31.10 -33.08 -32.31
C LYS A 8 -30.45 -31.70 -32.15
N CYS A 9 -31.04 -30.64 -32.70
CA CYS A 9 -30.57 -29.27 -32.47
C CYS A 9 -30.76 -28.82 -31.01
N LEU A 10 -31.86 -29.25 -30.37
CA LEU A 10 -32.14 -28.93 -28.96
C LEU A 10 -31.21 -29.66 -27.97
N LEU A 11 -30.80 -30.90 -28.29
CA LEU A 11 -29.81 -31.64 -27.49
C LEU A 11 -28.37 -31.11 -27.68
N PHE A 12 -28.05 -30.60 -28.87
CA PHE A 12 -26.72 -30.03 -29.16
C PHE A 12 -26.53 -28.66 -28.51
N SER A 13 -27.60 -27.86 -28.38
CA SER A 13 -27.54 -26.58 -27.65
C SER A 13 -27.43 -26.78 -26.13
N LEU A 14 -28.03 -27.83 -25.57
CA LEU A 14 -27.93 -28.13 -24.13
C LEU A 14 -26.49 -28.55 -23.71
N LEU A 15 -25.78 -29.27 -24.58
CA LEU A 15 -24.38 -29.72 -24.32
C LEU A 15 -23.36 -28.58 -24.37
N PHE A 16 -23.65 -27.48 -25.07
CA PHE A 16 -22.79 -26.30 -25.13
C PHE A 16 -22.94 -25.40 -23.90
N VAL A 17 -24.13 -25.32 -23.30
CA VAL A 17 -24.37 -24.49 -22.10
C VAL A 17 -23.67 -25.06 -20.86
N VAL A 18 -23.50 -26.38 -20.77
CA VAL A 18 -22.84 -27.03 -19.61
C VAL A 18 -21.33 -26.81 -19.59
N ASN A 19 -20.68 -26.56 -20.74
CA ASN A 19 -19.23 -26.29 -20.79
C ASN A 19 -18.88 -24.80 -20.57
N ALA A 20 -19.87 -23.92 -20.38
CA ALA A 20 -19.66 -22.50 -20.15
C ALA A 20 -19.62 -22.13 -18.66
N GLN A 21 -19.22 -23.06 -17.78
CA GLN A 21 -18.71 -22.65 -16.47
C GLN A 21 -17.32 -22.06 -16.72
N ALA A 22 -17.29 -20.74 -16.95
CA ALA A 22 -16.07 -19.97 -16.87
C ALA A 22 -15.44 -20.31 -15.52
N GLN A 23 -14.25 -20.90 -15.58
CA GLN A 23 -13.40 -21.09 -14.41
C GLN A 23 -13.02 -19.68 -13.96
N GLU A 24 -13.73 -19.15 -12.97
CA GLU A 24 -13.28 -17.97 -12.23
C GLU A 24 -11.96 -18.40 -11.59
N ASP A 25 -10.83 -17.99 -12.20
CA ASP A 25 -9.52 -18.13 -11.58
C ASP A 25 -9.66 -17.55 -10.17
N GLU A 26 -9.45 -18.39 -9.16
CA GLU A 26 -9.51 -17.97 -7.77
C GLU A 26 -8.64 -16.72 -7.63
N ASN A 27 -9.30 -15.62 -7.30
CA ASN A 27 -8.75 -14.28 -7.18
C ASN A 27 -7.55 -14.31 -6.21
N GLN A 28 -6.35 -14.58 -6.74
CA GLN A 28 -5.13 -14.57 -5.96
C GLN A 28 -4.93 -13.15 -5.47
N GLN A 29 -5.26 -12.96 -4.19
CA GLN A 29 -5.16 -11.66 -3.56
C GLN A 29 -3.72 -11.17 -3.66
N VAL A 30 -3.51 -10.05 -4.36
CA VAL A 30 -2.20 -9.41 -4.47
C VAL A 30 -1.76 -9.00 -3.07
N ILE A 31 -0.62 -9.52 -2.62
CA ILE A 31 0.03 -9.11 -1.37
C ILE A 31 0.96 -7.94 -1.70
N THR A 32 0.66 -6.78 -1.16
CA THR A 32 1.49 -5.59 -1.37
C THR A 32 2.84 -5.70 -0.67
N GLY A 33 3.82 -4.90 -1.10
CA GLY A 33 5.11 -4.83 -0.42
C GLY A 33 4.98 -4.45 1.06
N ALA A 34 4.07 -3.51 1.38
CA ALA A 34 3.79 -3.11 2.76
C ALA A 34 3.20 -4.27 3.59
N GLU A 35 2.39 -5.14 2.99
CA GLU A 35 1.81 -6.31 3.66
C GLU A 35 2.80 -7.49 3.81
N ASN A 36 3.83 -7.56 2.96
CA ASN A 36 4.83 -8.64 2.98
C ASN A 36 5.91 -8.44 4.06
N MET A 37 5.46 -8.23 5.29
CA MET A 37 6.27 -7.87 6.46
C MET A 37 7.36 -8.91 6.78
N GLU A 38 7.07 -10.20 6.56
CA GLU A 38 8.03 -11.28 6.84
C GLU A 38 9.33 -11.13 6.02
N LYS A 39 9.24 -10.57 4.82
CA LYS A 39 10.42 -10.39 3.95
C LYS A 39 11.34 -9.27 4.41
N TYR A 40 10.84 -8.26 5.09
CA TYR A 40 11.63 -7.06 5.37
C TYR A 40 11.77 -6.71 6.85
N LEU A 41 10.88 -7.13 7.75
CA LEU A 41 11.01 -6.84 9.18
C LEU A 41 12.37 -7.29 9.77
N PRO A 42 12.93 -8.48 9.43
CA PRO A 42 14.26 -8.86 9.90
C PRO A 42 15.37 -7.90 9.45
N MET A 43 15.19 -7.24 8.29
CA MET A 43 16.15 -6.28 7.76
C MET A 43 16.10 -4.93 8.48
N LEU A 44 15.05 -4.67 9.27
CA LEU A 44 14.85 -3.40 9.99
C LEU A 44 15.29 -3.47 11.46
N GLU A 45 15.66 -4.65 11.96
CA GLU A 45 16.00 -4.84 13.37
C GLU A 45 17.24 -3.99 13.77
N GLY A 46 17.08 -3.24 14.85
CA GLY A 46 18.12 -2.34 15.36
C GLY A 46 18.43 -1.11 14.48
N LYS A 47 17.72 -0.91 13.36
CA LYS A 47 17.95 0.20 12.43
C LYS A 47 17.05 1.39 12.71
N ARG A 48 17.57 2.60 12.49
CA ARG A 48 16.79 3.84 12.46
C ARG A 48 16.11 3.96 11.09
N VAL A 49 14.81 3.73 11.05
CA VAL A 49 14.03 3.64 9.83
C VAL A 49 13.36 4.98 9.53
N ALA A 50 13.57 5.51 8.33
CA ALA A 50 12.76 6.60 7.80
C ALA A 50 11.78 6.07 6.75
N LEU A 51 10.63 6.75 6.61
CA LEU A 51 9.56 6.37 5.68
C LEU A 51 9.30 7.51 4.70
N LEU A 52 9.43 7.27 3.40
CA LEU A 52 8.94 8.17 2.35
C LEU A 52 7.56 7.70 1.91
N ILE A 53 6.51 8.34 2.41
CA ILE A 53 5.14 7.82 2.26
C ILE A 53 4.12 8.94 2.10
N ASN A 54 2.93 8.55 1.63
CA ASN A 54 1.74 9.41 1.60
C ASN A 54 0.55 8.69 2.25
N GLN A 55 -0.65 9.24 2.12
CA GLN A 55 -1.88 8.70 2.70
C GLN A 55 -2.31 7.33 2.16
N THR A 56 -1.74 6.86 1.04
CA THR A 56 -2.08 5.56 0.46
C THR A 56 -1.20 4.42 0.99
N SER A 57 -0.15 4.75 1.76
CA SER A 57 0.78 3.78 2.37
C SER A 57 0.13 3.09 3.57
N VAL A 58 -0.85 2.22 3.30
CA VAL A 58 -1.66 1.51 4.29
C VAL A 58 -1.45 0.00 4.21
N VAL A 59 -1.72 -0.70 5.31
CA VAL A 59 -1.54 -2.15 5.48
C VAL A 59 -2.86 -2.82 5.86
N GLY A 60 -3.17 -3.91 5.16
CA GLY A 60 -4.30 -4.79 5.47
C GLY A 60 -5.68 -4.20 5.17
N PRO A 61 -6.75 -4.98 5.43
CA PRO A 61 -8.11 -4.61 5.04
C PRO A 61 -8.66 -3.39 5.78
N LYS A 62 -8.14 -3.11 6.99
CA LYS A 62 -8.49 -1.92 7.78
C LYS A 62 -7.77 -0.65 7.33
N LYS A 63 -6.89 -0.74 6.33
CA LYS A 63 -6.10 0.37 5.78
C LYS A 63 -5.38 1.17 6.88
N VAL A 64 -4.67 0.47 7.77
CA VAL A 64 -3.88 1.12 8.82
C VAL A 64 -2.60 1.68 8.21
N LEU A 65 -2.27 2.94 8.49
CA LEU A 65 -1.05 3.55 7.96
C LEU A 65 0.22 2.78 8.35
N LEU A 66 1.17 2.68 7.43
CA LEU A 66 2.40 1.92 7.60
C LEU A 66 3.22 2.34 8.84
N PRO A 67 3.45 3.63 9.15
CA PRO A 67 4.18 4.04 10.36
C PRO A 67 3.56 3.48 11.64
N ASP A 68 2.23 3.53 11.75
CA ASP A 68 1.50 3.02 12.91
C ASP A 68 1.69 1.51 13.03
N THR A 69 1.67 0.80 11.90
CA THR A 69 1.89 -0.65 11.86
C THR A 69 3.32 -1.01 12.28
N LEU A 70 4.33 -0.33 11.74
CA LEU A 70 5.74 -0.61 12.02
C LEU A 70 6.10 -0.30 13.49
N LEU A 71 5.63 0.83 14.03
CA LEU A 71 5.82 1.17 15.44
C LEU A 71 5.21 0.11 16.37
N ASN A 72 4.00 -0.37 16.07
CA ASN A 72 3.36 -1.44 16.84
C ASN A 72 4.09 -2.78 16.75
N ARG A 73 4.95 -2.97 15.75
CA ARG A 73 5.83 -4.14 15.59
C ARG A 73 7.22 -3.93 16.20
N GLY A 74 7.45 -2.83 16.91
CA GLY A 74 8.72 -2.53 17.58
C GLY A 74 9.80 -2.00 16.65
N VAL A 75 9.47 -1.61 15.41
CA VAL A 75 10.43 -0.99 14.49
C VAL A 75 10.75 0.42 14.98
N ASN A 76 12.04 0.76 15.05
CA ASN A 76 12.51 2.09 15.39
C ASN A 76 12.35 3.06 14.19
N VAL A 77 11.12 3.49 13.96
CA VAL A 77 10.83 4.55 13.00
C VAL A 77 11.26 5.88 13.61
N VAL A 78 12.14 6.61 12.92
CA VAL A 78 12.72 7.87 13.43
C VAL A 78 12.12 9.10 12.77
N LYS A 79 11.65 9.00 11.52
CA LYS A 79 11.00 10.12 10.81
C LYS A 79 10.21 9.69 9.59
N ILE A 80 9.39 10.62 9.12
CA ILE A 80 8.58 10.48 7.92
C ILE A 80 8.96 11.60 6.95
N PHE A 81 9.23 11.25 5.71
CA PHE A 81 9.26 12.17 4.59
C PHE A 81 7.91 12.11 3.89
N ALA A 82 7.22 13.24 3.83
CA ALA A 82 5.93 13.35 3.16
C ALA A 82 6.06 14.22 1.91
N PRO A 83 5.54 13.80 0.76
CA PRO A 83 5.46 14.63 -0.44
C PRO A 83 4.34 15.69 -0.29
N GLU A 84 3.48 15.87 -1.29
CA GLU A 84 2.65 17.09 -1.44
C GLU A 84 1.53 17.28 -0.39
N HIS A 85 0.85 16.20 0.04
CA HIS A 85 -0.39 16.28 0.84
C HIS A 85 -0.25 15.78 2.28
N GLY A 86 0.98 15.69 2.80
CA GLY A 86 1.25 15.00 4.05
C GLY A 86 0.95 13.50 3.94
N PHE A 87 1.10 12.75 5.03
CA PHE A 87 0.85 11.29 5.01
C PHE A 87 -0.44 10.86 5.71
N ARG A 88 -1.09 11.72 6.50
CA ARG A 88 -2.37 11.39 7.18
C ARG A 88 -3.61 11.88 6.46
N GLY A 89 -3.48 12.53 5.30
CA GLY A 89 -4.60 12.99 4.49
C GLY A 89 -5.51 14.03 5.16
N LYS A 90 -4.97 14.77 6.15
CA LYS A 90 -5.68 15.87 6.84
C LYS A 90 -5.35 17.25 6.28
N ALA A 91 -4.31 17.38 5.46
CA ALA A 91 -3.97 18.62 4.79
C ALA A 91 -4.87 18.77 3.56
N GLU A 92 -5.54 19.92 3.43
CA GLU A 92 -6.35 20.24 2.27
C GLU A 92 -5.46 20.38 1.01
N ALA A 93 -6.03 20.15 -0.17
CA ALA A 93 -5.29 20.30 -1.43
C ALA A 93 -4.77 21.74 -1.58
N GLY A 94 -3.45 21.92 -1.52
CA GLY A 94 -2.80 23.22 -1.68
C GLY A 94 -2.36 23.92 -0.38
N GLU A 95 -2.62 23.34 0.79
CA GLU A 95 -1.99 23.83 2.03
C GLU A 95 -0.50 23.47 2.05
N LYS A 96 0.35 24.42 2.48
CA LYS A 96 1.77 24.16 2.69
C LYS A 96 1.91 23.15 3.84
N VAL A 97 2.33 21.93 3.51
CA VAL A 97 2.82 20.98 4.49
C VAL A 97 4.18 21.49 4.96
N SER A 98 4.23 22.04 6.17
CA SER A 98 5.49 22.41 6.83
C SER A 98 6.10 21.20 7.54
N ASP A 99 7.37 21.32 7.93
CA ASP A 99 7.96 20.34 8.82
C ASP A 99 7.18 20.33 10.14
N GLU A 100 6.66 19.16 10.48
CA GLU A 100 5.66 19.01 11.53
C GLU A 100 5.96 17.80 12.39
N LYS A 101 5.28 17.69 13.53
CA LYS A 101 5.33 16.49 14.36
C LYS A 101 4.01 15.76 14.21
N ASP A 102 4.07 14.48 13.90
CA ASP A 102 2.87 13.66 13.82
C ASP A 102 2.18 13.61 15.20
N SER A 103 0.97 14.17 15.28
CA SER A 103 0.20 14.24 16.53
C SER A 103 -0.05 12.87 17.20
N LYS A 104 -0.10 11.78 16.42
CA LYS A 104 -0.37 10.44 16.95
C LYS A 104 0.88 9.74 17.46
N THR A 105 1.97 9.77 16.70
CA THR A 105 3.19 9.01 17.00
C THR A 105 4.31 9.85 17.61
N GLY A 106 4.21 11.17 17.47
CA GLY A 106 5.29 12.09 17.82
C GLY A 106 6.45 12.09 16.83
N LEU A 107 6.37 11.39 15.70
CA LEU A 107 7.43 11.36 14.71
C LEU A 107 7.60 12.70 14.01
N PRO A 108 8.82 13.19 13.77
CA PRO A 108 9.05 14.31 12.88
C PRO A 108 8.66 13.96 11.44
N ILE A 109 8.00 14.90 10.79
CA ILE A 109 7.54 14.87 9.42
C ILE A 109 8.35 15.93 8.67
N ILE A 110 9.06 15.52 7.63
CA ILE A 110 9.81 16.41 6.75
C ILE A 110 9.06 16.52 5.43
N SER A 111 8.69 17.74 5.06
CA SER A 111 8.02 18.01 3.79
C SER A 111 9.01 17.96 2.63
N LEU A 112 8.70 17.13 1.63
CA LEU A 112 9.43 17.06 0.36
C LEU A 112 8.71 17.81 -0.77
N TYR A 113 7.95 18.84 -0.40
CA TYR A 113 7.21 19.70 -1.32
C TYR A 113 7.77 21.14 -1.36
N GLY A 114 7.50 21.85 -2.46
CA GLY A 114 7.98 23.23 -2.65
C GLY A 114 9.49 23.30 -2.95
N SER A 115 10.24 23.98 -2.08
CA SER A 115 11.68 24.24 -2.28
C SER A 115 12.56 23.02 -2.01
N THR A 116 12.12 22.10 -1.17
CA THR A 116 12.87 20.92 -0.76
C THR A 116 12.23 19.69 -1.38
N LYS A 117 12.69 19.25 -2.56
CA LYS A 117 12.11 18.08 -3.26
C LYS A 117 12.83 16.76 -2.99
N LYS A 118 13.92 16.82 -2.22
CA LYS A 118 14.78 15.68 -1.87
C LYS A 118 15.25 15.86 -0.42
N PRO A 119 15.37 14.78 0.38
CA PRO A 119 16.00 14.86 1.67
C PRO A 119 17.42 15.43 1.57
N THR A 120 17.77 16.34 2.48
CA THR A 120 19.13 16.84 2.62
C THR A 120 20.01 15.83 3.34
N GLU A 121 21.33 15.99 3.30
CA GLU A 121 22.25 15.16 4.08
C GLU A 121 21.94 15.24 5.58
N ALA A 122 21.58 16.42 6.08
CA ALA A 122 21.18 16.61 7.47
C ALA A 122 19.92 15.82 7.83
N HIS A 123 18.93 15.73 6.92
CA HIS A 123 17.72 14.93 7.17
C HIS A 123 18.00 13.43 7.28
N LEU A 124 19.09 12.97 6.65
CA LEU A 124 19.48 11.55 6.59
C LEU A 124 20.54 11.17 7.61
N ALA A 125 21.12 12.14 8.34
CA ALA A 125 22.22 11.90 9.28
C ALA A 125 21.91 10.85 10.36
N ASP A 126 20.65 10.73 10.73
CA ASP A 126 20.13 9.78 11.71
C ASP A 126 19.25 8.67 11.09
N VAL A 127 19.41 8.38 9.80
CA VAL A 127 18.68 7.32 9.08
C VAL A 127 19.63 6.23 8.62
N ASP A 128 19.32 4.98 8.97
CA ASP A 128 20.08 3.82 8.48
C ASP A 128 19.40 3.19 7.26
N VAL A 129 18.07 3.22 7.19
CA VAL A 129 17.26 2.68 6.08
C VAL A 129 16.10 3.62 5.78
N LEU A 130 15.86 3.86 4.49
CA LEU A 130 14.68 4.55 3.96
C LEU A 130 13.78 3.53 3.25
N ILE A 131 12.50 3.48 3.63
CA ILE A 131 11.46 2.70 2.94
C ILE A 131 10.60 3.66 2.12
N TYR A 132 10.22 3.28 0.89
CA TYR A 132 9.36 4.08 0.00
C TYR A 132 8.24 3.23 -0.60
#